data_AF-A0A7W0XD17-F1
#
_entry.id   AF-A0A7W0XD17-F1
#
_cell.length_a   1.000
_cell.length_b   1.000
_cell.length_c   1.000
_cell.angle_alpha   90.00
_cell.angle_beta   90.00
_cell.angle_gamma   90.00
#
_symmetry.space_group_name_H-M   'P 1'
#
loop_
_entity.id
_entity.type
_entity.pdbx_description
1 polymer ?
#
loop_
_entity_poly.entity_id
_entity_poly.type
_entity_poly.pdbx_seq_one_letter_code
_entity_poly.pdbx_strand_id
1 'polypeptide(L)'
;MTIEEAQMEVDKAWRTSYSAESNQKALESIADRRIDDRLMHLVARLFFRGIYFPQLTRRDWTKLVAQNRRPVWKLAREAFGMYRAARKNDAQAEALTRPLQS
;
A
#
# COMPACT_ATOMS: atom_id res chain seq x y z
N MET A 1 21.90 -5.39 -29.92
CA MET A 1 20.51 -5.25 -29.44
C MET A 1 19.56 -5.66 -30.54
N THR A 2 19.19 -6.93 -30.54
CA THR A 2 18.06 -7.44 -31.30
C THR A 2 16.75 -7.03 -30.64
N ILE A 3 15.63 -7.27 -31.34
CA ILE A 3 14.29 -7.05 -30.77
C ILE A 3 14.08 -7.95 -29.54
N GLU A 4 14.55 -9.20 -29.57
CA GLU A 4 14.43 -10.10 -28.43
C GLU A 4 15.25 -9.62 -27.23
N GLU A 5 16.48 -9.16 -27.45
CA GLU A 5 17.34 -8.61 -26.39
C GLU A 5 16.68 -7.40 -25.72
N ALA A 6 16.11 -6.48 -26.52
CA ALA A 6 15.40 -5.32 -26.00
C ALA A 6 14.17 -5.71 -25.16
N GLN A 7 13.38 -6.69 -25.61
CA GLN A 7 12.22 -7.16 -24.85
C GLN A 7 12.63 -7.78 -23.51
N MET A 8 13.70 -8.57 -23.49
CA MET A 8 14.23 -9.17 -22.26
C MET A 8 14.68 -8.11 -21.25
N GLU A 9 15.32 -7.04 -21.72
CA GLU A 9 15.74 -5.93 -20.87
C GLU A 9 14.54 -5.18 -20.26
N VAL A 10 13.51 -4.90 -21.06
CA VAL A 10 12.27 -4.25 -20.60
C VAL A 10 11.58 -5.10 -19.54
N ASP A 11 11.41 -6.40 -19.79
CA ASP A 11 10.80 -7.33 -18.84
C ASP A 11 11.58 -7.37 -17.52
N LYS A 12 12.91 -7.44 -17.60
CA LYS A 12 13.79 -7.42 -16.42
C LYS A 12 13.65 -6.11 -15.65
N ALA A 13 13.66 -4.97 -16.35
CA ALA A 13 13.54 -3.65 -15.74
C ALA A 13 12.19 -3.49 -15.02
N TRP A 14 11.09 -3.92 -15.62
CA TRP A 14 9.76 -3.87 -15.01
C TRP A 14 9.63 -4.82 -13.81
N ARG A 15 10.14 -6.06 -13.90
CA ARG A 15 10.14 -7.00 -12.76
C ARG A 15 10.89 -6.44 -11.56
N THR A 16 12.01 -5.77 -11.84
CA THR A 16 12.86 -5.14 -10.83
C THR A 16 12.15 -3.92 -10.22
N SER A 17 11.57 -3.06 -11.06
CA SER A 17 10.86 -1.85 -10.65
C SER A 17 9.68 -2.14 -9.73
N TYR A 18 8.91 -3.20 -10.00
CA TYR A 18 7.75 -3.58 -9.19
C TYR A 18 8.04 -4.76 -8.24
N SER A 19 9.29 -5.01 -7.90
CA SER A 19 9.67 -5.99 -6.87
C SER A 19 9.20 -5.52 -5.49
N ALA A 20 9.04 -6.46 -4.54
CA ALA A 20 8.65 -6.10 -3.18
C ALA A 20 9.66 -5.15 -2.50
N GLU A 21 10.96 -5.31 -2.80
CA GLU A 21 12.01 -4.41 -2.31
C GLU A 21 11.88 -3.01 -2.91
N SER A 22 11.69 -2.89 -4.23
CA SER A 22 11.49 -1.60 -4.88
C SER A 22 10.22 -0.90 -4.42
N ASN A 23 9.13 -1.65 -4.17
CA ASN A 23 7.92 -1.10 -3.58
C ASN A 23 8.15 -0.57 -2.16
N GLN A 24 8.94 -1.29 -1.35
CA GLN A 24 9.32 -0.83 -0.02
C GLN A 24 10.13 0.49 -0.10
N LYS A 25 11.17 0.53 -0.95
CA LYS A 25 11.98 1.74 -1.16
C LYS A 25 11.14 2.91 -1.64
N ALA A 26 10.22 2.68 -2.57
CA ALA A 26 9.31 3.71 -3.08
C ALA A 26 8.43 4.29 -1.96
N LEU A 27 7.94 3.46 -1.03
CA LEU A 27 7.15 3.92 0.11
C LEU A 27 8.00 4.62 1.18
N GLU A 28 9.25 4.20 1.35
CA GLU A 28 10.20 4.87 2.24
C GLU A 28 10.57 6.27 1.72
N SER A 29 10.72 6.44 0.41
CA SER A 29 11.00 7.76 -0.19
C SER A 29 9.85 8.76 -0.09
N ILE A 30 8.64 8.30 0.23
CA ILE A 30 7.46 9.16 0.46
C ILE A 30 6.90 8.99 1.88
N ALA A 31 7.75 8.57 2.83
CA ALA A 31 7.32 8.28 4.20
C ALA A 31 6.76 9.49 4.95
N ASP A 32 7.14 10.70 4.53
CA ASP A 32 6.66 12.00 5.01
C ASP A 32 5.25 12.35 4.51
N ARG A 33 4.78 11.68 3.45
CA ARG A 33 3.45 11.91 2.89
C ARG A 33 2.35 11.31 3.76
N ARG A 34 1.14 11.82 3.55
CA ARG A 34 -0.05 11.35 4.23
C ARG A 34 -0.29 9.86 3.93
N ILE A 35 -1.01 9.19 4.82
CA ILE A 35 -1.25 7.75 4.72
C ILE A 35 -2.05 7.37 3.46
N ASP A 36 -2.97 8.23 3.04
CA ASP A 36 -3.79 8.10 1.82
C ASP A 36 -2.91 8.11 0.57
N ASP A 37 -1.98 9.05 0.45
CA ASP A 37 -1.02 9.11 -0.65
C ASP A 37 -0.18 7.83 -0.74
N ARG A 38 0.35 7.37 0.40
CA ARG A 38 1.17 6.15 0.48
C ARG A 38 0.38 4.89 0.15
N LEU A 39 -0.86 4.80 0.61
CA LEU A 39 -1.74 3.68 0.31
C LEU A 39 -2.06 3.63 -1.18
N MET A 40 -2.45 4.76 -1.78
CA MET A 40 -2.72 4.85 -3.21
C MET A 40 -1.48 4.52 -4.05
N HIS A 41 -0.30 4.98 -3.63
CA HIS A 41 0.95 4.65 -4.30
C HIS A 41 1.23 3.14 -4.26
N LEU A 42 1.08 2.47 -3.10
CA LEU A 42 1.25 1.03 -3.01
C LEU A 42 0.26 0.29 -3.91
N VAL A 43 -1.02 0.63 -3.84
CA VAL A 43 -2.09 0.01 -4.64
C VAL A 43 -1.79 0.14 -6.13
N ALA A 44 -1.43 1.34 -6.60
CA ALA A 44 -1.06 1.58 -7.99
C ALA A 44 0.10 0.67 -8.44
N ARG A 45 1.16 0.53 -7.62
CA ARG A 45 2.30 -0.35 -7.93
C ARG A 45 1.92 -1.82 -8.04
N LEU A 46 1.00 -2.31 -7.20
CA LEU A 46 0.52 -3.69 -7.29
C LEU A 46 -0.31 -3.93 -8.56
N PHE A 47 -1.14 -2.96 -8.95
CA PHE A 47 -1.91 -3.02 -10.20
C PHE A 47 -1.02 -2.95 -11.44
N PHE A 48 -0.07 -2.03 -11.51
CA PHE A 48 0.88 -1.96 -12.62
C PHE A 48 1.67 -3.26 -12.76
N ARG A 49 2.08 -3.87 -11.65
CA ARG A 49 2.68 -5.21 -11.68
C ARG A 49 1.74 -6.24 -12.32
N GLY A 50 0.44 -6.18 -12.04
CA GLY A 50 -0.57 -7.09 -12.60
C GLY A 50 -0.84 -6.87 -14.10
N ILE A 51 -0.75 -5.63 -14.59
CA ILE A 51 -0.92 -5.31 -16.02
C ILE A 51 0.27 -5.85 -16.83
N TYR A 52 1.49 -5.67 -16.33
CA TYR A 52 2.72 -6.09 -17.03
C TYR A 52 3.06 -7.58 -16.81
N PHE A 53 2.67 -8.15 -15.67
CA PHE A 53 2.84 -9.56 -15.35
C PHE A 53 1.49 -10.12 -14.91
N PRO A 54 0.68 -10.65 -15.84
CA PRO A 54 -0.70 -11.05 -15.57
C PRO A 54 -0.80 -11.93 -14.33
N GLN A 55 -1.42 -11.39 -13.29
CA GLN A 55 -1.77 -12.10 -12.05
C GLN A 55 -3.22 -12.56 -12.17
N LEU A 56 -3.40 -13.76 -12.73
CA LEU A 56 -4.71 -14.26 -13.15
C LEU A 56 -5.48 -14.93 -12.01
N THR A 57 -4.78 -15.35 -10.94
CA THR A 57 -5.41 -16.12 -9.87
C THR A 57 -5.44 -15.34 -8.55
N ARG A 58 -6.45 -15.63 -7.72
CA ARG A 58 -6.50 -15.13 -6.33
C ARG A 58 -5.22 -15.49 -5.55
N ARG A 59 -4.62 -16.65 -5.83
CA ARG A 59 -3.38 -17.10 -5.20
C ARG A 59 -2.20 -16.20 -5.55
N ASP A 60 -2.13 -15.70 -6.78
CA ASP A 60 -1.07 -14.78 -7.20
C ASP A 60 -1.17 -13.44 -6.47
N TRP A 61 -2.39 -12.92 -6.34
CA TRP A 61 -2.67 -11.71 -5.56
C TRP A 61 -2.33 -11.89 -4.08
N THR A 62 -2.75 -13.00 -3.46
CA THR A 62 -2.40 -13.29 -2.06
C THR A 62 -0.89 -13.39 -1.87
N LYS A 63 -0.19 -14.07 -2.79
CA LYS A 63 1.28 -14.16 -2.78
C LYS A 63 1.90 -12.78 -2.93
N LEU A 64 1.38 -11.94 -3.82
CA LEU A 64 1.89 -10.59 -4.02
C LEU A 64 1.73 -9.72 -2.76
N VAL A 65 0.57 -9.75 -2.12
CA VAL A 65 0.33 -9.05 -0.84
C VAL A 65 1.27 -9.58 0.24
N ALA A 66 1.45 -10.90 0.33
CA ALA A 66 2.37 -11.53 1.29
C ALA A 66 3.84 -11.15 1.06
N GLN A 67 4.28 -10.98 -0.20
CA GLN A 67 5.60 -10.47 -0.53
C GLN A 67 5.77 -9.00 -0.09
N ASN A 68 4.70 -8.21 -0.13
CA ASN A 68 4.66 -6.82 0.34
C ASN A 68 4.21 -6.71 1.81
N ARG A 69 4.37 -7.76 2.64
CA ARG A 69 3.87 -7.79 4.03
C ARG A 69 4.36 -6.64 4.90
N ARG A 70 5.62 -6.19 4.72
CA ARG A 70 6.21 -5.09 5.52
C ARG A 70 5.48 -3.77 5.30
N PRO A 71 5.40 -3.24 4.06
CA PRO A 71 4.67 -2.00 3.82
C PRO A 71 3.18 -2.12 4.14
N VAL A 72 2.55 -3.27 3.84
CA VAL A 72 1.14 -3.52 4.18
C VAL A 72 0.93 -3.43 5.69
N TRP A 73 1.76 -4.10 6.50
CA TRP A 73 1.62 -4.09 7.96
C TRP A 73 1.88 -2.70 8.55
N LYS A 74 2.87 -1.96 8.03
CA LYS A 74 3.17 -0.59 8.45
C LYS A 74 1.96 0.33 8.24
N LEU A 75 1.39 0.33 7.03
CA LEU A 75 0.22 1.13 6.69
C LEU A 75 -1.02 0.69 7.47
N ALA A 76 -1.24 -0.62 7.64
CA ALA A 76 -2.36 -1.13 8.43
C ALA A 76 -2.30 -0.70 9.90
N ARG A 77 -1.12 -0.74 10.52
CA ARG A 77 -0.92 -0.30 11.91
C ARG A 77 -1.20 1.20 12.07
N GLU A 78 -0.76 2.01 11.11
CA GLU A 78 -0.98 3.45 11.11
C GLU A 78 -2.46 3.81 10.92
N ALA A 79 -3.12 3.18 9.94
CA ALA A 79 -4.56 3.36 9.70
C ALA A 79 -5.38 2.96 10.92
N PHE A 80 -5.04 1.84 11.57
CA PHE A 80 -5.69 1.41 12.80
C PHE A 80 -5.49 2.39 13.97
N GLY A 81 -4.28 2.95 14.09
CA GLY A 81 -4.00 4.00 15.07
C GLY A 81 -4.88 5.23 14.87
N MET A 82 -5.00 5.71 13.63
CA MET A 82 -5.86 6.84 13.27
C MET A 82 -7.34 6.54 13.54
N TYR A 83 -7.81 5.37 13.14
CA TYR A 83 -9.19 4.93 13.39
C TYR A 83 -9.54 4.91 14.88
N ARG A 84 -8.64 4.37 15.73
CA ARG A 84 -8.84 4.36 17.18
C ARG A 84 -8.83 5.76 17.79
N ALA A 85 -7.97 6.65 17.29
CA ALA A 85 -7.91 8.03 17.75
C ALA A 85 -9.19 8.79 17.39
N ALA A 86 -9.67 8.67 16.14
CA ALA A 86 -10.91 9.26 15.69
C ALA A 86 -12.09 8.81 16.57
N ARG A 87 -12.24 7.49 16.78
CA ARG A 87 -13.31 6.95 17.63
C ARG A 87 -13.24 7.43 19.08
N LYS A 88 -12.04 7.63 19.63
CA LYS A 88 -11.88 8.19 20.99
C LYS A 88 -12.34 9.64 21.02
N ASN A 89 -11.98 10.43 20.02
CA ASN A 89 -12.39 11.84 19.92
C ASN A 89 -13.90 11.96 19.76
N ASP A 90 -14.52 11.10 18.95
CA ASP A 90 -15.98 11.07 18.77
C ASP A 90 -16.70 10.74 20.09
N ALA A 91 -16.21 9.74 20.84
CA ALA A 91 -16.77 9.39 22.14
C ALA A 91 -16.61 10.53 23.17
N GLN A 92 -15.50 11.27 23.12
CA GLN A 92 -15.29 12.44 23.97
C GLN A 92 -16.20 13.61 23.58
N ALA A 93 -16.39 13.85 22.28
CA ALA A 93 -17.31 14.87 21.77
C ALA A 93 -18.76 14.55 22.15
N GLU A 94 -19.18 13.27 22.07
CA GLU A 94 -20.50 12.81 22.52
C GLU A 94 -20.69 13.00 24.04
N ALA A 95 -19.66 12.71 24.85
CA ALA A 95 -19.71 12.92 26.29
C ALA A 95 -19.81 14.41 26.68
N LEU A 96 -19.16 15.30 25.94
CA LEU A 96 -19.18 16.75 26.18
C LEU A 96 -20.48 17.42 25.70
N THR A 97 -21.17 16.82 24.72
CA THR A 97 -22.42 17.36 24.15
C THR A 97 -23.67 16.78 24.80
N ARG A 98 -23.55 15.74 25.66
CA ARG A 98 -24.66 15.24 26.46
C ARG A 98 -25.14 16.33 27.43
N PRO A 99 -26.39 16.82 27.33
CA PRO A 99 -26.91 17.76 28.31
C PRO A 99 -26.92 17.06 29.67
N LEU A 100 -26.50 17.78 30.71
CA LEU A 100 -26.63 17.35 32.10
C LEU A 100 -28.12 17.15 32.41
N GLN A 101 -28.64 15.96 32.16
CA GLN A 101 -29.94 15.55 32.67
C GLN A 101 -29.75 15.26 34.16
N SER A 102 -29.86 16.32 34.96
CA SER A 102 -30.09 16.28 36.41
C SER A 102 -31.58 16.32 36.70
#